data_AF-A0A835G4I7-F1
#
_entry.id   AF-A0A835G4I7-F1
#
_cell.length_a   1.000
_cell.length_b   1.000
_cell.length_c   1.000
_cell.angle_alpha   90.00
_cell.angle_beta   90.00
_cell.angle_gamma   90.00
#
_symmetry.space_group_name_H-M   'P 1'
#
loop_
_entity.id
_entity.type
_entity.pdbx_description
1 polymer ?
#
loop_
_entity_poly.entity_id
_entity_poly.type
_entity_poly.pdbx_seq_one_letter_code
_entity_poly.pdbx_strand_id
1 'polypeptide(L)'
;MEAKLKEYRALRRRKELIENAKQKIEQSKDKLINFLVPKIIQDMGKVHEDEVLLMENEQPPPTDQVVEEINDVVSEVSEVESFDEPEESWRHCMIRWTVYICIWAVFWAVFIHLQFGAVYFVITILIGIYLNTRTRPRKKGEVSAYSVFNQNCVSIDGTLKAEQFEREIRYGAGTVRSF
;
A
#
# COMPACT_ATOMS: atom_id res chain seq x y z
N MET A 1 18.83 -48.67 -22.70
CA MET A 1 19.49 -48.03 -21.53
C MET A 1 19.37 -46.51 -21.53
N GLU A 2 19.54 -45.85 -22.67
CA GLU A 2 19.66 -44.38 -22.79
C GLU A 2 18.49 -43.57 -22.23
N ALA A 3 17.24 -44.04 -22.37
CA ALA A 3 16.05 -43.37 -21.84
C ALA A 3 16.15 -43.13 -20.31
N LYS A 4 16.47 -44.17 -19.52
CA LYS A 4 16.67 -44.05 -18.06
C LYS A 4 17.79 -43.06 -17.71
N LEU A 5 18.81 -42.96 -18.56
CA LEU A 5 19.96 -42.07 -18.38
C LEU A 5 19.59 -40.60 -18.69
N LYS A 6 18.70 -40.36 -19.67
CA LYS A 6 18.10 -39.06 -19.96
C LYS A 6 17.17 -38.60 -18.84
N GLU A 7 16.33 -39.50 -18.32
CA GLU A 7 15.47 -39.25 -17.15
C GLU A 7 16.28 -38.90 -15.91
N TYR A 8 17.33 -39.67 -15.60
CA TYR A 8 18.23 -39.39 -14.47
C TYR A 8 18.88 -38.00 -14.57
N ARG A 9 19.36 -37.59 -15.75
CA ARG A 9 19.90 -36.25 -16.00
C ARG A 9 18.85 -35.14 -15.80
N ALA A 10 17.60 -35.38 -16.24
CA ALA A 10 16.50 -34.43 -16.04
C ALA A 10 16.10 -34.29 -14.56
N LEU A 11 16.03 -35.41 -13.82
CA LEU A 11 15.77 -35.42 -12.38
C LEU A 11 16.88 -34.72 -11.59
N ARG A 12 18.15 -34.96 -11.94
CA ARG A 12 19.30 -34.30 -11.31
C ARG A 12 19.26 -32.78 -11.49
N ARG A 13 19.07 -32.29 -12.72
CA ARG A 13 18.92 -30.85 -12.99
C ARG A 13 17.75 -30.22 -12.23
N ARG A 14 16.62 -30.92 -12.09
CA ARG A 14 15.48 -30.44 -11.29
C ARG A 14 15.85 -30.30 -9.80
N LYS A 15 16.58 -31.26 -9.21
CA LYS A 15 17.07 -31.16 -7.84
C LYS A 15 18.05 -30.00 -7.66
N GLU A 16 19.04 -29.89 -8.54
CA GLU A 16 20.03 -28.79 -8.52
C GLU A 16 19.36 -27.41 -8.62
N LEU A 17 18.30 -27.26 -9.43
CA LEU A 17 17.51 -26.02 -9.49
C LEU A 17 16.71 -25.75 -8.21
N ILE A 18 16.12 -26.76 -7.59
CA ILE A 18 15.37 -26.64 -6.32
C ILE A 18 16.30 -26.27 -5.17
N GLU A 19 17.47 -26.89 -5.09
CA GLU A 19 18.48 -26.59 -4.06
C GLU A 19 19.04 -25.17 -4.20
N ASN A 20 19.39 -24.74 -5.42
CA ASN A 20 19.78 -23.35 -5.70
C ASN A 20 18.66 -22.35 -5.38
N ALA A 21 17.40 -22.68 -5.67
CA ALA A 21 16.26 -21.83 -5.32
C ALA A 21 16.07 -21.73 -3.80
N LYS A 22 16.15 -22.86 -3.08
CA LYS A 22 16.09 -22.91 -1.60
C LYS A 22 17.18 -22.06 -0.97
N GLN A 23 18.43 -22.21 -1.42
CA GLN A 23 19.57 -21.45 -0.91
C GLN A 23 19.40 -19.93 -1.14
N LYS A 24 18.91 -19.51 -2.32
CA LYS A 24 18.59 -18.10 -2.59
C LYS A 24 17.47 -17.56 -1.69
N ILE A 25 16.45 -18.37 -1.42
CA ILE A 25 15.36 -18.02 -0.50
C ILE A 25 15.89 -17.87 0.92
N GLU A 26 16.70 -18.81 1.43
CA GLU A 26 17.34 -18.71 2.75
C GLU A 26 18.22 -17.45 2.85
N GLN A 27 19.12 -17.21 1.89
CA GLN A 27 19.93 -15.98 1.84
C GLN A 27 19.10 -14.70 1.78
N SER A 28 17.91 -14.71 1.15
CA SER A 28 17.01 -13.56 1.15
C SER A 28 16.28 -13.38 2.48
N LYS A 29 15.89 -14.48 3.15
CA LYS A 29 15.29 -14.47 4.49
C LYS A 29 16.27 -13.91 5.51
N ASP A 30 17.51 -14.38 5.53
CA ASP A 30 18.53 -13.93 6.48
C ASP A 30 18.80 -12.42 6.32
N LYS A 31 18.86 -11.92 5.08
CA LYS A 31 18.99 -10.48 4.79
C LYS A 31 17.78 -9.68 5.26
N LEU A 32 16.56 -10.20 5.06
CA LEU A 32 15.33 -9.56 5.54
C LEU A 32 15.24 -9.56 7.07
N ILE A 33 15.62 -10.66 7.74
CA ILE A 33 15.65 -10.75 9.20
C ILE A 33 16.66 -9.76 9.78
N ASN A 34 17.88 -9.70 9.24
CA ASN A 34 18.89 -8.73 9.68
C ASN A 34 18.54 -7.26 9.36
N PHE A 35 17.59 -7.01 8.44
CA PHE A 35 17.08 -5.67 8.13
C PHE A 35 15.86 -5.29 9.00
N LEU A 36 14.99 -6.26 9.32
CA LEU A 36 13.75 -6.05 10.05
C LEU A 36 13.92 -6.14 11.58
N VAL A 37 14.90 -6.90 12.04
CA VAL A 37 15.23 -7.04 13.47
C VAL A 37 16.41 -6.12 13.80
N PRO A 38 16.21 -5.00 14.52
CA PRO A 38 17.33 -4.20 15.00
C PRO A 38 18.17 -5.01 15.99
N LYS A 39 19.51 -4.85 15.93
CA LYS A 39 20.49 -5.58 16.76
C LYS A 39 20.16 -5.60 18.27
N ILE A 40 19.47 -4.57 18.76
CA ILE A 40 18.98 -4.41 20.13
C ILE A 40 18.18 -5.64 20.63
N ILE A 41 17.39 -6.28 19.75
CA ILE A 41 16.56 -7.44 20.13
C ILE A 41 17.41 -8.73 20.22
N GLN A 42 18.48 -8.85 19.43
CA GLN A 42 19.39 -10.00 19.51
C GLN A 42 20.23 -9.98 20.78
N ASP A 43 20.55 -8.80 21.32
CA ASP A 43 21.33 -8.64 22.56
C ASP A 43 20.49 -8.99 23.80
N MET A 44 19.22 -8.56 23.86
CA MET A 44 18.31 -8.93 24.97
C MET A 44 18.11 -10.44 25.11
N GLY A 45 18.14 -11.19 24.00
CA GLY A 45 17.95 -12.65 24.02
C GLY A 45 19.09 -13.43 24.68
N LYS A 46 20.22 -12.79 25.03
CA LYS A 46 21.42 -13.46 25.56
C LYS A 46 21.70 -13.19 27.05
N VAL A 47 20.91 -12.33 27.69
CA VAL A 47 21.11 -11.92 29.10
C VAL A 47 20.30 -12.78 30.09
N HIS A 48 19.34 -13.57 29.61
CA HIS A 48 18.32 -14.20 30.46
C HIS A 48 18.65 -15.59 31.05
N GLU A 49 19.88 -16.09 30.91
CA GLU A 49 20.25 -17.42 31.46
C GLU A 49 21.00 -17.35 32.81
N ASP A 50 21.63 -16.23 33.18
CA ASP A 50 22.55 -16.16 34.33
C ASP A 50 22.01 -15.44 35.59
N GLU A 51 20.85 -14.75 35.53
CA GLU A 51 20.42 -13.84 36.61
C GLU A 51 19.29 -14.37 37.52
N VAL A 52 18.93 -15.65 37.42
CA VAL A 52 17.94 -16.29 38.32
C VAL A 52 18.59 -16.87 39.57
N LEU A 53 19.33 -16.03 40.32
CA LEU A 53 19.79 -16.32 41.69
C LEU A 53 20.36 -15.07 42.38
N LEU A 54 19.52 -14.32 43.11
CA LEU A 54 19.67 -14.08 44.56
C LEU A 54 18.57 -13.17 45.12
N MET A 55 18.45 -13.19 46.45
CA MET A 55 17.30 -12.76 47.25
C MET A 55 17.46 -11.35 47.88
N GLU A 56 16.31 -10.65 47.98
CA GLU A 56 15.75 -10.03 49.20
C GLU A 56 16.41 -8.80 49.89
N ASN A 57 15.54 -7.84 50.28
CA ASN A 57 15.76 -6.60 51.08
C ASN A 57 16.67 -5.50 50.44
N GLU A 58 16.49 -4.19 50.65
CA GLU A 58 15.71 -3.40 51.65
C GLU A 58 15.31 -2.01 51.08
N GLN A 59 14.60 -1.15 51.85
CA GLN A 59 13.85 0.06 51.35
C GLN A 59 13.56 1.04 52.54
N PRO A 60 13.35 2.41 52.44
CA PRO A 60 12.99 3.27 51.29
C PRO A 60 13.90 4.53 50.95
N PRO A 61 13.65 5.84 51.27
CA PRO A 61 13.89 6.95 50.31
C PRO A 61 14.71 8.15 50.92
N PRO A 62 14.87 9.40 50.36
CA PRO A 62 13.84 10.31 49.79
C PRO A 62 14.18 11.17 48.54
N THR A 63 13.11 11.57 47.84
CA THR A 63 12.76 12.92 47.32
C THR A 63 13.85 13.96 46.96
N ASP A 64 13.87 14.41 45.69
CA ASP A 64 13.55 15.82 45.34
C ASP A 64 13.24 15.99 43.82
N GLN A 65 12.44 17.01 43.48
CA GLN A 65 12.00 17.40 42.12
C GLN A 65 11.97 18.94 42.01
N VAL A 66 11.67 19.46 40.80
CA VAL A 66 11.34 20.88 40.48
C VAL A 66 12.59 21.79 40.43
N VAL A 67 12.81 22.75 39.51
CA VAL A 67 12.09 23.32 38.33
C VAL A 67 13.11 23.60 37.20
N GLU A 68 12.68 23.76 35.95
CA GLU A 68 12.74 25.09 35.30
C GLU A 68 11.85 25.18 34.06
N GLU A 69 11.21 26.33 33.88
CA GLU A 69 10.13 26.59 32.93
C GLU A 69 10.37 27.93 32.22
N ILE A 70 10.30 27.91 30.88
CA ILE A 70 9.97 28.99 29.95
C ILE A 70 10.53 30.41 30.25
N ASN A 71 11.45 30.86 29.39
CA ASN A 71 11.34 32.19 28.76
C ASN A 71 12.34 32.35 27.59
N ASP A 72 11.84 32.52 26.37
CA ASP A 72 12.19 33.72 25.57
C ASP A 72 11.26 33.86 24.35
N VAL A 73 10.74 35.07 24.13
CA VAL A 73 9.73 35.39 23.11
C VAL A 73 10.02 36.78 22.52
N VAL A 74 9.91 36.87 21.18
CA VAL A 74 10.08 38.05 20.28
C VAL A 74 11.52 38.53 20.01
N SER A 75 11.98 38.43 18.75
CA SER A 75 12.09 39.60 17.83
C SER A 75 13.14 39.48 16.71
N GLU A 76 12.77 38.94 15.55
CA GLU A 76 13.10 39.39 14.17
C GLU A 76 12.49 38.35 13.20
N VAL A 77 11.41 38.64 12.45
CA VAL A 77 11.24 39.54 11.29
C VAL A 77 11.76 38.94 9.97
N SER A 78 10.81 38.58 9.12
CA SER A 78 10.92 38.51 7.65
C SER A 78 11.89 37.47 7.05
N GLU A 79 11.51 36.19 7.11
CA GLU A 79 11.73 35.31 5.97
C GLU A 79 10.42 35.15 5.19
N VAL A 80 10.53 35.37 3.87
CA VAL A 80 9.43 35.15 2.93
C VAL A 80 9.22 33.65 2.84
N GLU A 81 8.07 33.15 3.32
CA GLU A 81 7.67 31.77 3.07
C GLU A 81 7.41 31.58 1.57
N SER A 82 8.45 31.14 0.86
CA SER A 82 8.30 30.42 -0.38
C SER A 82 7.46 29.18 -0.08
N PHE A 83 6.24 29.15 -0.63
CA PHE A 83 5.46 27.92 -0.73
C PHE A 83 6.17 26.96 -1.69
N ASP A 84 7.21 26.29 -1.19
CA ASP A 84 7.71 25.08 -1.80
C ASP A 84 6.56 24.07 -1.76
N GLU A 85 6.01 23.72 -2.92
CA GLU A 85 5.09 22.59 -3.00
C GLU A 85 5.84 21.38 -2.43
N PRO A 86 5.31 20.71 -1.38
CA PRO A 86 6.00 19.56 -0.83
C PRO A 86 6.00 18.48 -1.90
N GLU A 87 7.17 18.22 -2.48
CA GLU A 87 7.47 16.94 -3.12
C GLU A 87 7.30 15.87 -2.04
N GLU A 88 6.07 15.40 -1.82
CA GLU A 88 5.76 14.29 -0.91
C GLU A 88 6.55 13.09 -1.43
N SER A 89 7.76 12.90 -0.88
CA SER A 89 8.63 11.80 -1.25
C SER A 89 7.81 10.53 -1.19
N TRP A 90 7.88 9.69 -2.23
CA TRP A 90 7.06 8.49 -2.37
C TRP A 90 7.09 7.61 -1.11
N ARG A 91 8.19 7.69 -0.33
CA ARG A 91 8.33 7.12 1.01
C ARG A 91 7.25 7.59 1.99
N HIS A 92 7.00 8.88 2.16
CA HIS A 92 5.98 9.41 3.06
C HIS A 92 4.58 8.99 2.66
N CYS A 93 4.26 9.02 1.36
CA CYS A 93 2.98 8.53 0.85
C CYS A 93 2.80 7.03 1.17
N MET A 94 3.80 6.19 0.87
CA MET A 94 3.78 4.76 1.18
C MET A 94 3.67 4.50 2.69
N ILE A 95 4.44 5.20 3.53
CA ILE A 95 4.37 5.07 5.00
C ILE A 95 2.96 5.43 5.50
N ARG A 96 2.40 6.57 5.07
CA ARG A 96 1.03 6.99 5.42
C ARG A 96 0.00 5.92 5.06
N TRP A 97 0.06 5.37 3.84
CA TRP A 97 -0.83 4.28 3.42
C TRP A 97 -0.62 3.00 4.22
N THR A 98 0.62 2.61 4.53
CA THR A 98 0.88 1.41 5.37
C THR A 98 0.31 1.56 6.78
N VAL A 99 0.42 2.74 7.41
CA VAL A 99 -0.17 2.99 8.74
C VAL A 99 -1.68 2.82 8.71
N TYR A 100 -2.38 3.40 7.71
CA TYR A 100 -3.83 3.21 7.57
C TYR A 100 -4.22 1.75 7.35
N ILE A 101 -3.48 1.00 6.51
CA ILE A 101 -3.74 -0.43 6.26
C ILE A 101 -3.50 -1.26 7.53
N CYS A 102 -2.45 -0.98 8.31
CA CYS A 102 -2.19 -1.64 9.58
C CYS A 102 -3.32 -1.41 10.60
N ILE A 103 -3.78 -0.17 10.75
CA ILE A 103 -4.90 0.17 11.65
C ILE A 103 -6.18 -0.58 11.20
N TRP A 104 -6.48 -0.56 9.90
CA TRP A 104 -7.64 -1.28 9.34
C TRP A 104 -7.55 -2.80 9.57
N ALA A 105 -6.37 -3.40 9.42
CA ALA A 105 -6.14 -4.82 9.66
C ALA A 105 -6.33 -5.20 11.13
N VAL A 106 -5.93 -4.35 12.08
CA VAL A 106 -6.18 -4.54 13.52
C VAL A 106 -7.69 -4.50 13.82
N PHE A 107 -8.41 -3.52 13.27
CA PHE A 107 -9.87 -3.49 13.39
C PHE A 107 -10.53 -4.75 12.81
N TRP A 108 -10.09 -5.20 11.62
CA TRP A 108 -10.62 -6.41 11.01
C TRP A 108 -10.37 -7.67 11.88
N ALA A 109 -9.19 -7.80 12.49
CA ALA A 109 -8.88 -8.88 13.42
C ALA A 109 -9.82 -8.89 14.64
N VAL A 110 -10.15 -7.72 15.21
CA VAL A 110 -11.16 -7.61 16.27
C VAL A 110 -12.52 -8.11 15.79
N PHE A 111 -12.96 -7.72 14.59
CA PHE A 111 -14.24 -8.21 14.03
C PHE A 111 -14.25 -9.72 13.72
N ILE A 112 -13.09 -10.35 13.43
CA ILE A 112 -12.98 -11.81 13.33
C ILE A 112 -13.27 -12.48 14.68
N HIS A 113 -12.74 -11.95 15.79
CA HIS A 113 -13.06 -12.47 17.13
C HIS A 113 -14.54 -12.34 17.48
N LEU A 114 -15.23 -11.30 16.99
CA LEU A 114 -16.69 -11.14 17.10
C LEU A 114 -17.48 -12.03 16.13
N GLN A 115 -16.85 -12.88 15.32
CA GLN A 115 -17.45 -13.68 14.23
C GLN A 115 -18.10 -12.85 13.10
N PHE A 116 -17.93 -11.52 13.10
CA PHE A 116 -18.49 -10.59 12.11
C PHE A 116 -17.46 -10.07 11.08
N GLY A 117 -16.25 -10.63 11.05
CA GLY A 117 -15.13 -10.21 10.18
C GLY A 117 -15.47 -10.20 8.68
N ALA A 118 -16.34 -11.10 8.21
CA ALA A 118 -16.82 -11.11 6.82
C ALA A 118 -17.73 -9.90 6.51
N VAL A 119 -18.59 -9.51 7.45
CA VAL A 119 -19.52 -8.37 7.28
C VAL A 119 -18.74 -7.05 7.25
N TYR A 120 -17.77 -6.89 8.17
CA TYR A 120 -16.85 -5.75 8.16
C TYR A 120 -16.13 -5.63 6.81
N PHE A 121 -15.57 -6.74 6.31
CA PHE A 121 -14.85 -6.76 5.04
C PHE A 121 -15.74 -6.34 3.85
N VAL A 122 -16.94 -6.91 3.73
CA VAL A 122 -17.90 -6.54 2.67
C VAL A 122 -18.29 -5.06 2.74
N ILE A 123 -18.56 -4.53 3.95
CA ILE A 123 -18.86 -3.10 4.13
C ILE A 123 -17.67 -2.23 3.71
N THR A 124 -16.44 -2.60 4.07
CA THR A 124 -15.25 -1.82 3.69
C THR A 124 -15.01 -1.83 2.18
N ILE A 125 -15.28 -2.93 1.48
CA ILE A 125 -15.26 -3.00 0.01
C ILE A 125 -16.35 -2.11 -0.58
N LEU A 126 -17.59 -2.17 -0.08
CA LEU A 126 -18.69 -1.35 -0.58
C LEU A 126 -18.42 0.15 -0.40
N ILE A 127 -17.85 0.55 0.74
CA ILE A 127 -17.39 1.93 0.97
C ILE A 127 -16.24 2.28 0.02
N GLY A 128 -15.28 1.38 -0.18
CA GLY A 128 -14.19 1.57 -1.13
C GLY A 128 -14.67 1.79 -2.57
N ILE A 129 -15.63 0.99 -3.03
CA ILE A 129 -16.30 1.15 -4.32
C ILE A 129 -17.06 2.47 -4.36
N TYR A 130 -17.86 2.80 -3.33
CA TYR A 130 -18.62 4.05 -3.28
C TYR A 130 -17.73 5.30 -3.35
N LEU A 131 -16.61 5.32 -2.63
CA LEU A 131 -15.64 6.42 -2.63
C LEU A 131 -14.80 6.47 -3.93
N ASN A 132 -14.54 5.33 -4.56
CA ASN A 132 -13.85 5.25 -5.85
C ASN A 132 -14.77 5.65 -7.02
N THR A 133 -16.05 5.26 -6.96
CA THR A 133 -17.07 5.74 -7.88
C THR A 133 -17.25 7.24 -7.71
N ARG A 134 -17.56 7.89 -8.83
CA ARG A 134 -17.50 9.34 -8.99
C ARG A 134 -18.58 10.06 -8.17
N THR A 135 -18.29 10.34 -6.91
CA THR A 135 -19.16 11.06 -5.97
C THR A 135 -19.01 12.60 -6.06
N ARG A 136 -17.94 13.10 -6.70
CA ARG A 136 -17.71 14.55 -6.86
C ARG A 136 -18.54 15.17 -8.01
N PRO A 137 -19.03 16.42 -7.86
CA PRO A 137 -19.68 17.16 -8.94
C PRO A 137 -18.75 17.29 -10.16
N ARG A 138 -19.33 17.47 -11.35
CA ARG A 138 -18.52 17.49 -12.58
C ARG A 138 -17.63 18.73 -12.65
N LYS A 139 -16.35 18.57 -13.00
CA LYS A 139 -15.52 19.74 -13.29
C LYS A 139 -16.10 20.46 -14.51
N LYS A 140 -16.08 21.79 -14.46
CA LYS A 140 -16.61 22.66 -15.50
C LYS A 140 -15.85 22.40 -16.81
N GLY A 141 -16.51 21.82 -17.81
CA GLY A 141 -15.91 21.46 -19.11
C GLY A 141 -15.69 19.96 -19.34
N GLU A 142 -16.00 19.07 -18.38
CA GLU A 142 -15.95 17.63 -18.65
C GLU A 142 -17.10 17.18 -19.58
N VAL A 143 -16.74 16.56 -20.70
CA VAL A 143 -17.70 15.96 -21.65
C VAL A 143 -18.44 14.80 -20.98
N SER A 144 -19.77 14.84 -21.03
CA SER A 144 -20.67 13.81 -20.50
C SER A 144 -20.95 12.71 -21.54
N ALA A 145 -21.33 11.53 -21.06
CA ALA A 145 -21.58 10.36 -21.90
C ALA A 145 -22.79 10.51 -22.85
N TYR A 146 -23.75 11.36 -22.51
CA TYR A 146 -24.93 11.62 -23.34
C TYR A 146 -24.80 13.00 -23.96
N SER A 147 -24.78 13.06 -25.30
CA SER A 147 -24.55 14.31 -26.03
C SER A 147 -25.51 15.44 -25.63
N VAL A 148 -26.75 15.12 -25.23
CA VAL A 148 -27.78 16.04 -24.71
C VAL A 148 -27.30 16.94 -23.55
N PHE A 149 -26.35 16.49 -22.72
CA PHE A 149 -25.81 17.31 -21.61
C PHE A 149 -24.48 17.99 -21.96
N ASN A 150 -24.01 17.89 -23.20
CA ASN A 150 -22.80 18.54 -23.69
C ASN A 150 -23.15 19.82 -24.44
N GLN A 151 -22.26 20.83 -24.35
CA GLN A 151 -22.37 22.02 -25.18
C GLN A 151 -22.37 21.61 -26.66
N ASN A 152 -23.27 22.20 -27.45
CA ASN A 152 -23.50 21.91 -28.87
C ASN A 152 -23.85 20.45 -29.19
N CYS A 153 -24.39 19.68 -28.23
CA CYS A 153 -24.80 18.28 -28.41
C CYS A 153 -23.68 17.34 -28.93
N VAL A 154 -22.42 17.63 -28.61
CA VAL A 154 -21.26 16.86 -29.09
C VAL A 154 -21.20 15.49 -28.41
N SER A 155 -21.06 14.40 -29.19
CA SER A 155 -20.84 13.05 -28.68
C SER A 155 -19.39 12.86 -28.19
N ILE A 156 -19.15 12.03 -27.18
CA ILE A 156 -17.78 11.60 -26.84
C ILE A 156 -17.17 10.86 -28.03
N ASP A 157 -15.89 11.08 -28.30
CA ASP A 157 -15.16 10.40 -29.35
C ASP A 157 -15.13 8.88 -29.12
N GLY A 158 -15.20 8.10 -30.21
CA GLY A 158 -15.40 6.64 -30.14
C GLY A 158 -16.82 6.17 -29.80
N THR A 159 -17.80 7.07 -29.60
CA THR A 159 -19.22 6.70 -29.58
C THR A 159 -19.76 6.54 -31.01
N LEU A 160 -20.56 5.51 -31.28
CA LEU A 160 -21.22 5.34 -32.58
C LEU A 160 -22.15 6.53 -32.88
N LYS A 161 -21.82 7.33 -33.90
CA LYS A 161 -22.65 8.44 -34.36
C LYS A 161 -23.81 7.93 -35.20
N ALA A 162 -25.00 8.51 -35.02
CA ALA A 162 -26.19 8.17 -35.80
C ALA A 162 -25.95 8.34 -37.32
N GLU A 163 -25.23 9.38 -37.73
CA GLU A 163 -24.85 9.64 -39.13
C GLU A 163 -23.95 8.54 -39.73
N GLN A 164 -23.07 7.96 -38.91
CA GLN A 164 -22.24 6.82 -39.33
C GLN A 164 -23.13 5.58 -39.52
N PHE A 165 -24.00 5.29 -38.56
CA PHE A 165 -24.93 4.16 -38.62
C PHE A 165 -25.90 4.28 -39.82
N GLU A 166 -26.43 5.47 -40.09
CA GLU A 166 -27.25 5.76 -41.26
C GLU A 166 -26.49 5.52 -42.57
N ARG A 167 -25.22 5.94 -42.64
CA ARG A 167 -24.34 5.71 -43.79
C ARG A 167 -24.02 4.23 -43.99
N GLU A 168 -23.72 3.50 -42.91
CA GLU A 168 -23.47 2.06 -42.94
C GLU A 168 -24.71 1.25 -43.36
N ILE A 169 -25.91 1.63 -42.90
CA ILE A 169 -27.17 1.03 -43.35
C ILE A 169 -27.45 1.34 -44.83
N ARG A 170 -27.29 2.60 -45.25
CA ARG A 170 -27.69 3.04 -46.60
C ARG A 170 -26.71 2.60 -47.70
N TYR A 171 -25.42 2.56 -47.40
CA TYR A 171 -24.35 2.32 -48.39
C TYR A 171 -23.49 1.08 -48.11
N GLY A 172 -23.67 0.43 -46.94
CA GLY A 172 -22.92 -0.74 -46.50
C GLY A 172 -21.68 -0.41 -45.68
N ALA A 173 -21.22 -1.39 -44.88
CA ALA A 173 -20.10 -1.23 -43.96
C ALA A 173 -18.75 -0.89 -44.62
N GLY A 174 -18.61 -1.07 -45.94
CA GLY A 174 -17.39 -0.73 -46.68
C GLY A 174 -17.21 0.76 -47.02
N THR A 175 -18.22 1.61 -46.81
CA THR A 175 -18.21 3.02 -47.25
C THR A 175 -17.54 3.97 -46.26
N VAL A 176 -17.22 3.52 -45.03
CA VAL A 176 -16.56 4.32 -43.99
C VAL A 176 -15.05 4.09 -44.02
N ARG A 177 -14.34 4.86 -44.84
CA ARG A 177 -12.93 5.18 -44.58
C ARG A 177 -12.88 6.46 -43.74
N SER A 178 -12.30 6.37 -42.55
CA SER A 178 -12.01 7.55 -41.73
C SER A 178 -10.96 8.42 -42.41
N PHE A 179 -11.16 9.74 -42.30
CA PHE A 179 -10.06 10.69 -42.26
C PHE A 179 -9.54 10.82 -40.83
#